data_AF-A0A8W8P2W4-F1
#
_entry.id   AF-A0A8W8P2W4-F1
#
_cell.length_a   1.000
_cell.length_b   1.000
_cell.length_c   1.000
_cell.angle_alpha   90.00
_cell.angle_beta   90.00
_cell.angle_gamma   90.00
#
_symmetry.space_group_name_H-M   'P 1'
#
loop_
_entity.id
_entity.type
_entity.pdbx_description
1 polymer ?
#
loop_
_entity_poly.entity_id
_entity_poly.type
_entity_poly.pdbx_seq_one_letter_code
_entity_poly.pdbx_strand_id
1 'polypeptide(L)' 'QVAYISDTIGLHRVENPSHSDTSVTLHLYSPPFSECQSFDERTGNARKVQVTFWSQFGKRTPCAKLPSSCVPENN' A
#
# COMPACT_ATOMS: atom_id res chain seq x y z
N GLN A 1 -15.41 -3.21 -11.70
CA GLN A 1 -14.52 -2.47 -12.65
C GLN A 1 -13.09 -2.90 -12.39
N VAL A 2 -12.23 -2.93 -13.41
CA VAL A 2 -10.80 -3.30 -13.30
C VAL A 2 -9.96 -2.08 -13.68
N ALA A 3 -8.91 -1.79 -12.93
CA ALA A 3 -7.96 -0.71 -13.21
C ALA A 3 -6.54 -1.29 -13.32
N TYR A 4 -5.69 -0.62 -14.10
CA TYR A 4 -4.29 -1.00 -14.34
C TYR A 4 -3.36 0.19 -14.08
N ILE A 5 -2.21 -0.08 -13.46
CA ILE A 5 -1.17 0.91 -13.21
C ILE A 5 0.22 0.28 -13.40
N SER A 6 1.16 1.10 -13.84
CA SER A 6 2.59 0.83 -13.89
C SER A 6 3.35 2.15 -13.78
N ASP A 7 4.64 2.10 -13.43
CA ASP A 7 5.47 3.30 -13.31
C ASP A 7 5.54 4.12 -14.62
N THR A 8 5.33 3.46 -15.76
CA THR A 8 5.24 4.11 -17.08
C THR A 8 3.94 4.91 -17.28
N ILE A 9 2.87 4.57 -16.56
CA ILE A 9 1.61 5.33 -16.56
C ILE A 9 1.72 6.48 -15.56
N GLY A 10 2.26 6.23 -14.37
CA GLY A 10 2.49 7.23 -13.34
C GLY A 10 2.23 6.72 -11.93
N LEU A 11 2.15 7.66 -10.98
CA LEU A 11 1.83 7.40 -9.58
C LEU A 11 0.32 7.52 -9.33
N HIS A 12 -0.19 6.85 -8.30
CA HIS A 12 -1.60 6.96 -7.91
C HIS A 12 -1.81 7.02 -6.40
N ARG A 13 -2.97 7.54 -5.98
CA ARG A 13 -3.50 7.43 -4.60
C ARG A 13 -4.81 6.65 -4.66
N VAL A 14 -4.97 5.68 -3.75
CA VAL A 14 -6.17 4.86 -3.65
C VAL A 14 -6.77 5.07 -2.27
N GLU A 15 -8.02 5.50 -2.22
CA GLU A 15 -8.75 5.75 -0.97
C GLU A 15 -10.19 5.23 -1.10
N ASN A 16 -10.80 4.88 0.03
CA ASN A 16 -12.24 4.61 0.08
C ASN A 16 -12.98 5.93 0.33
N PRO A 17 -13.74 6.46 -0.64
CA PRO A 17 -14.47 7.71 -0.45
C PRO A 17 -15.69 7.56 0.46
N SER A 18 -16.16 6.33 0.72
CA SER A 18 -17.28 6.10 1.65
C SER A 18 -16.82 6.19 3.10
N HIS A 19 -17.58 6.92 3.91
CA HIS A 19 -17.36 7.03 5.36
C HIS A 19 -18.13 5.97 6.16
N SER A 20 -19.02 5.21 5.53
CA SER A 20 -19.89 4.22 6.21
C SER A 20 -19.63 2.79 5.77
N ASP A 21 -19.21 2.59 4.52
CA ASP A 21 -19.14 1.25 3.92
C ASP A 21 -17.70 0.78 3.77
N THR A 22 -17.45 -0.46 4.18
CA THR A 22 -16.16 -1.13 3.96
C THR A 22 -16.00 -1.50 2.49
N SER A 23 -14.82 -1.22 1.94
CA SER A 23 -14.43 -1.64 0.58
C SER A 23 -13.33 -2.70 0.64
N VAL A 24 -13.38 -3.64 -0.32
CA VAL A 24 -12.36 -4.68 -0.50
C VAL A 24 -11.95 -4.70 -1.96
N THR A 25 -10.65 -4.69 -2.21
CA THR A 25 -10.06 -4.74 -3.55
C THR A 25 -9.18 -5.97 -3.72
N LEU A 26 -9.09 -6.46 -4.95
CA LEU A 26 -8.16 -7.53 -5.34
C LEU A 26 -7.02 -6.90 -6.16
N HIS A 27 -5.78 -7.06 -5.69
CA HIS A 27 -4.59 -6.52 -6.33
C HIS A 27 -3.73 -7.66 -6.89
N LEU A 28 -3.29 -7.53 -8.14
CA LEU A 28 -2.37 -8.45 -8.80
C LEU A 28 -1.15 -7.67 -9.26
N TYR A 29 0.04 -8.10 -8.83
CA TYR A 29 1.32 -7.52 -9.21
C TYR A 29 2.19 -8.57 -9.90
N SER A 30 2.84 -8.19 -11.02
CA SER A 30 3.72 -9.07 -11.79
C SER A 30 4.88 -8.28 -12.42
N PRO A 31 6.15 -8.60 -12.11
CA PRO A 31 6.58 -9.57 -11.09
C PRO A 31 6.20 -9.10 -9.67
N PRO A 32 6.19 -10.01 -8.67
CA PRO A 32 5.93 -9.59 -7.28
C PRO A 32 7.04 -8.67 -6.77
N PHE A 33 6.68 -7.72 -5.91
CA PHE A 33 7.61 -6.84 -5.21
C PHE A 33 7.31 -6.82 -3.72
N SER A 34 8.34 -6.52 -2.91
CA SER A 34 8.22 -6.38 -1.46
C SER A 34 8.44 -4.95 -0.97
N GLU A 35 8.72 -4.02 -1.88
CA GLU A 35 9.14 -2.67 -1.58
C GLU A 35 8.63 -1.69 -2.63
N CYS A 36 8.20 -0.51 -2.19
CA CYS A 36 7.74 0.57 -3.05
C CYS A 36 8.22 1.94 -2.56
N GLN A 37 7.95 2.98 -3.34
CA GLN A 37 8.16 4.36 -2.94
C GLN A 37 6.83 5.00 -2.56
N SER A 38 6.78 5.64 -1.39
CA SER A 38 5.70 6.55 -1.00
C SER A 38 6.18 7.98 -1.20
N PHE A 39 5.33 8.85 -1.73
CA PHE A 39 5.67 10.22 -2.10
C PHE A 39 4.89 11.21 -1.25
N ASP A 40 5.59 12.20 -0.72
CA ASP A 40 4.95 13.34 -0.05
C ASP A 40 4.32 14.26 -1.10
N GLU A 41 3.00 14.41 -1.05
CA GLU A 41 2.23 15.22 -2.02
C GLU A 41 2.63 16.70 -2.05
N ARG A 42 3.11 17.26 -0.92
CA ARG A 42 3.50 18.67 -0.83
C ARG A 42 4.92 18.90 -1.34
N THR A 43 5.81 17.94 -1.12
CA THR A 43 7.25 18.13 -1.39
C THR A 43 7.78 17.31 -2.56
N GLY A 44 7.04 16.31 -3.03
CA GLY A 44 7.48 15.36 -4.06
C GLY A 44 8.55 14.38 -3.59
N ASN A 45 8.98 14.46 -2.33
CA ASN A 45 10.05 13.60 -1.80
C ASN A 45 9.58 12.14 -1.70
N ALA A 46 10.39 11.25 -2.26
CA ALA A 46 10.16 9.81 -2.19
C ALA A 46 10.76 9.21 -0.91
N ARG A 47 10.04 8.27 -0.32
CA ARG A 47 10.50 7.44 0.80
C ARG A 47 10.36 5.99 0.41
N LYS A 48 11.41 5.22 0.69
CA LYS A 48 11.46 3.78 0.45
C LYS A 48 10.71 3.05 1.56
N VAL A 49 9.71 2.24 1.20
CA VAL A 49 8.78 1.59 2.14
C VAL A 49 8.73 0.09 1.88
N GLN A 50 8.90 -0.70 2.94
CA GLN A 50 8.73 -2.14 2.91
C GLN A 50 7.24 -2.50 3.01
N VAL A 51 6.72 -3.22 2.03
CA VAL A 51 5.35 -3.75 2.05
C VAL A 51 5.30 -4.98 2.94
N THR A 52 4.29 -5.06 3.80
CA THR A 52 4.09 -6.19 4.72
C THR A 52 2.71 -6.81 4.54
N PHE A 53 2.59 -8.11 4.81
CA PHE A 53 1.32 -8.82 4.75
C PHE A 53 0.63 -8.82 6.11
N TRP A 54 -0.61 -8.33 6.15
CA TRP A 54 -1.48 -8.47 7.32
C TRP A 54 -1.76 -9.95 7.65
N SER A 55 -2.00 -10.77 6.62
CA SER A 55 -2.19 -12.22 6.74
C SER A 55 -1.73 -12.89 5.45
N GLN A 56 -1.30 -14.15 5.54
CA GLN A 56 -0.95 -14.97 4.39
C GLN A 56 -1.70 -16.29 4.46
N PHE A 57 -2.34 -16.67 3.34
CA PHE A 57 -3.09 -17.93 3.21
C PHE A 57 -4.12 -18.15 4.34
N GLY A 58 -4.82 -17.08 4.75
CA GLY A 58 -5.83 -17.12 5.82
C GLY A 58 -5.27 -17.12 7.25
N LYS A 59 -3.95 -17.06 7.45
CA LYS A 59 -3.31 -17.00 8.78
C LYS A 59 -2.72 -15.62 9.06
N ARG A 60 -2.94 -15.11 10.26
CA ARG A 60 -2.41 -13.82 10.72
C ARG A 60 -0.89 -13.87 10.77
N THR A 61 -0.21 -12.89 10.16
CA THR A 61 1.24 -12.74 10.31
C THR A 61 1.54 -12.29 11.74
N PRO A 62 2.50 -12.91 12.46
CA PRO A 62 2.96 -12.39 13.75
C PRO A 62 3.34 -10.92 13.59
N CYS A 63 2.99 -10.08 14.58
CA CYS A 63 3.27 -8.64 14.50
C CYS A 63 4.79 -8.46 14.32
N ALA A 64 5.21 -8.16 13.09
CA ALA A 64 6.59 -7.85 12.82
C ALA A 64 6.89 -6.55 13.55
N LYS A 65 7.99 -6.51 14.32
CA LYS A 65 8.52 -5.25 14.84
C LYS A 65 8.83 -4.38 13.62
N LEU A 66 7.90 -3.49 13.27
CA LEU A 66 8.11 -2.54 12.19
C LEU A 66 9.37 -1.72 12.55
N PRO A 67 10.32 -1.51 11.62
CA PRO A 67 11.33 -0.49 11.83
C PRO A 67 10.62 0.84 12.13
N SER A 68 11.16 1.62 13.06
CA SER A 68 10.57 2.81 13.69
C SER A 68 10.19 3.96 12.75
N SER A 69 10.29 3.79 11.43
CA SER A 69 9.90 4.75 10.41
C SER A 69 8.50 4.54 9.83
N CYS A 70 7.84 3.41 10.11
CA CYS A 70 6.46 3.19 9.74
C CYS A 70 5.55 3.88 10.76
N VAL A 71 5.35 5.20 10.60
CA VAL A 71 4.26 5.91 11.25
C VAL A 71 2.96 5.25 10.78
N PRO A 72 2.06 4.82 11.69
CA PRO A 72 0.71 4.49 11.26
C PRO A 72 0.12 5.75 10.64
N GLU A 73 -0.17 5.67 9.35
CA GLU A 73 -1.00 6.67 8.67
C GLU A 73 -2.38 6.58 9.31
N ASN A 74 -2.72 7.60 10.09
CA ASN A 74 -4.00 7.73 10.76
C ASN A 74 -5.09 7.80 9.68
N ASN A 75 -5.98 6.81 9.67
CA ASN A 75 -7.31 6.93 9.06
C ASN A 75 -8.28 7.38 10.16
#